data_AF-A0A0A9D1B8-F1
#
_entry.id   AF-A0A0A9D1B8-F1
#
_cell.length_a   1.000
_cell.length_b   1.000
_cell.length_c   1.000
_cell.angle_alpha   90.00
_cell.angle_beta   90.00
_cell.angle_gamma   90.00
#
_symmetry.space_group_name_H-M   'P 1'
#
loop_
_entity.id
_entity.type
_entity.pdbx_description
1 polymer ?
#
loop_
_entity_poly.entity_id
_entity_poly.type
_entity_poly.pdbx_seq_one_letter_code
_entity_poly.pdbx_strand_id
1 'polypeptide(L)'
;MIRAENNRPIGLKKTLVFYSGKAPKGVRSSWIMNEYRLPPDDADRYHKVYSVTYIASTVHHHPSVNRRKRRADLQAIDKARN
;
A
#
# COMPACT_ATOMS: atom_id res chain seq x y z
N MET A 1 -9.16 -6.30 9.09
CA MET A 1 -9.28 -5.34 10.21
C MET A 1 -8.11 -5.56 11.15
N ILE A 2 -7.45 -4.50 11.60
CA ILE A 2 -6.36 -4.58 12.58
C ILE A 2 -6.98 -4.41 13.96
N ARG A 3 -6.60 -5.27 14.91
CA ARG A 3 -7.10 -5.25 16.28
C ARG A 3 -5.95 -5.18 17.27
N ALA A 4 -6.18 -4.50 18.39
CA ALA A 4 -5.29 -4.52 19.55
C ALA A 4 -5.49 -5.83 20.35
N GLU A 5 -4.63 -6.07 21.36
CA GLU A 5 -4.69 -7.26 22.22
C GLU A 5 -6.04 -7.43 22.92
N ASN A 6 -6.69 -6.33 23.28
CA ASN A 6 -8.04 -6.30 23.85
C ASN A 6 -9.16 -6.42 22.80
N ASN A 7 -8.84 -6.86 21.59
CA ASN A 7 -9.76 -7.03 20.45
C ASN A 7 -10.42 -5.73 19.95
N ARG A 8 -10.00 -4.55 20.45
CA ARG A 8 -10.48 -3.25 19.97
C ARG A 8 -10.01 -3.02 18.52
N PRO A 9 -10.89 -2.60 17.60
CA PRO A 9 -10.47 -2.22 16.25
C PRO A 9 -9.59 -0.96 16.33
N ILE A 10 -8.42 -1.03 15.71
CA ILE A 10 -7.48 0.11 15.67
C ILE A 10 -7.19 0.58 14.24
N GLY A 11 -7.81 -0.05 13.26
CA GLY A 11 -7.76 0.40 11.88
C GLY A 11 -8.02 -0.70 10.86
N LEU A 12 -7.83 -0.31 9.60
CA LEU A 12 -7.93 -1.17 8.44
C LEU A 12 -6.61 -1.15 7.68
N LYS A 13 -6.21 -2.29 7.13
CA LYS A 13 -5.12 -2.41 6.17
C LYS A 13 -5.68 -2.90 4.85
N LYS A 14 -5.50 -2.12 3.79
CA LYS A 14 -5.78 -2.54 2.42
C LYS A 14 -4.44 -2.83 1.73
N THR A 15 -4.28 -4.04 1.21
CA THR A 15 -3.08 -4.44 0.46
C THR A 15 -3.38 -4.38 -1.03
N LEU A 16 -2.54 -3.67 -1.76
CA LEU A 16 -2.63 -3.42 -3.20
C LEU A 16 -1.40 -4.01 -3.88
N VAL A 17 -1.57 -4.44 -5.13
CA VAL A 17 -0.48 -4.91 -6.00
C VAL A 17 -0.40 -3.98 -7.20
N PHE A 18 0.80 -3.55 -7.55
CA PHE A 18 0.99 -2.70 -8.72
C PHE A 18 1.03 -3.53 -10.01
N TYR A 19 0.46 -2.99 -11.08
CA TYR A 19 0.49 -3.59 -12.43
C TYR A 19 1.14 -2.59 -13.38
N SER A 20 2.00 -3.07 -14.27
CA SER A 20 2.54 -2.25 -15.36
C SER A 20 1.61 -2.27 -16.57
N GLY A 21 1.49 -1.14 -17.27
CA GLY A 21 0.61 -0.99 -18.44
C GLY A 21 -0.84 -0.62 -18.08
N LYS A 22 -1.74 -0.68 -19.07
CA LYS A 22 -3.14 -0.25 -18.94
C LYS A 22 -4.04 -1.41 -18.52
N ALA A 23 -4.96 -1.15 -17.58
CA ALA A 23 -6.02 -2.08 -17.24
C ALA A 23 -6.92 -2.40 -18.47
N PRO A 24 -7.45 -3.63 -18.58
CA PRO A 24 -7.28 -4.78 -17.69
C PRO A 24 -6.05 -5.65 -18.03
N LYS A 25 -5.32 -5.35 -19.11
CA LYS A 25 -4.21 -6.17 -19.64
C LYS A 25 -2.86 -5.92 -18.97
N GLY A 26 -2.84 -5.24 -17.82
CA GLY A 26 -1.60 -4.93 -17.13
C GLY A 26 -0.88 -6.20 -16.68
N VAL A 27 0.45 -6.13 -16.61
CA VAL A 27 1.26 -7.23 -16.10
C VAL A 27 1.46 -7.03 -14.59
N ARG A 28 1.12 -8.05 -13.80
CA ARG A 28 1.29 -8.02 -12.34
C ARG A 28 2.76 -7.83 -11.99
N SER A 29 3.07 -6.77 -11.23
CA SER A 29 4.42 -6.56 -10.69
C SER A 29 4.58 -7.25 -9.34
N SER A 30 5.80 -7.19 -8.78
CA SER A 30 6.04 -7.66 -7.42
C SER A 30 5.96 -6.57 -6.35
N TRP A 31 5.57 -5.35 -6.74
CA TRP A 31 5.38 -4.23 -5.83
C TRP A 31 4.04 -4.33 -5.10
N ILE A 32 4.13 -4.20 -3.79
CA ILE A 32 3.02 -4.22 -2.86
C ILE A 32 2.94 -2.87 -2.17
N MET A 33 1.74 -2.29 -2.13
CA MET A 33 1.43 -1.13 -1.31
C MET A 33 0.46 -1.57 -0.21
N ASN A 34 0.72 -1.18 1.03
CA ASN A 34 -0.26 -1.29 2.09
C ASN A 34 -0.76 0.11 2.45
N GLU A 35 -2.07 0.32 2.37
CA GLU A 35 -2.75 1.50 2.90
C GLU A 35 -3.31 1.19 4.28
N TYR A 36 -2.99 2.00 5.27
CA TYR A 36 -3.54 1.91 6.62
C TYR A 36 -4.52 3.06 6.87
N ARG A 37 -5.68 2.75 7.45
CA ARG A 37 -6.74 3.71 7.75
C ARG A 37 -7.16 3.58 9.21
N LEU A 38 -7.42 4.72 9.85
CA LEU A 38 -7.98 4.76 11.19
C LEU A 38 -9.46 4.30 11.18
N PRO A 39 -9.98 3.75 12.30
CA PRO A 39 -11.41 3.53 12.49
C PRO A 39 -12.19 4.85 12.37
N PRO A 40 -13.45 4.84 11.91
CA PRO A 40 -14.27 6.06 11.77
C PRO A 40 -14.34 6.89 13.05
N ASP A 41 -14.58 6.25 14.20
CA ASP A 41 -14.71 6.92 15.50
C ASP A 41 -13.43 7.69 15.89
N ASP A 42 -12.26 7.14 15.54
CA ASP A 42 -10.97 7.80 15.76
C ASP A 42 -10.69 8.83 14.66
N ALA A 43 -11.05 8.52 13.41
CA ALA A 43 -10.88 9.42 12.27
C ALA A 43 -11.62 10.73 12.51
N ASP A 44 -12.86 10.71 13.01
CA ASP A 44 -13.64 11.92 13.31
C ASP A 44 -13.00 12.77 14.41
N ARG A 45 -12.40 12.12 15.42
CA ARG A 45 -11.66 12.78 16.50
C ARG A 45 -10.41 13.51 15.99
N TYR A 46 -9.73 12.97 14.98
CA TYR A 46 -8.54 13.58 14.37
C TYR A 46 -8.85 14.44 13.12
N HIS A 47 -10.01 14.25 12.48
CA HIS A 47 -10.45 14.96 11.28
C HIS A 47 -10.75 16.43 11.56
N LYS A 48 -11.14 16.78 12.79
CA LYS A 48 -11.34 18.18 13.19
C LYS A 48 -10.05 19.00 13.24
N VAL A 49 -8.88 18.35 13.19
CA VAL A 49 -7.55 18.99 13.30
C VAL A 49 -6.79 18.98 11.96
N TYR A 50 -7.04 18.02 11.08
CA TYR A 50 -6.35 17.92 9.78
C TYR A 50 -7.28 17.37 8.70
N SER A 51 -7.68 18.25 7.79
CA SER A 51 -8.52 17.96 6.62
C SER A 51 -7.77 17.16 5.54
N VAL A 52 -7.20 15.99 5.86
CA VAL A 52 -6.87 14.93 4.90
C VAL A 52 -6.88 13.61 5.68
N THR A 53 -7.67 12.64 5.24
CA THR A 53 -7.64 11.27 5.78
C THR A 53 -6.21 10.73 5.71
N TYR A 54 -5.49 10.71 6.83
CA TYR A 54 -4.11 10.23 6.87
C TYR A 54 -4.07 8.74 6.49
N ILE A 55 -3.71 8.47 5.23
CA ILE A 55 -3.37 7.14 4.76
C ILE A 55 -1.86 7.01 4.95
N ALA A 56 -1.42 6.26 5.95
CA ALA A 56 -0.04 5.78 5.95
C ALA A 56 0.07 4.74 4.84
N SER A 57 1.01 4.95 3.90
CA SER A 57 1.28 4.01 2.82
C SER A 57 2.70 3.46 2.92
N THR A 58 2.85 2.15 2.80
CA THR A 58 4.16 1.50 2.73
C THR A 58 4.30 0.78 1.39
N VAL A 59 5.36 1.06 0.65
CA VAL A 59 5.67 0.39 -0.64
C VAL A 59 6.86 -0.54 -0.44
N HIS A 60 6.70 -1.81 -0.81
CA HIS A 60 7.72 -2.84 -0.64
C HIS A 60 7.54 -3.94 -1.70
N HIS A 61 8.55 -4.78 -1.88
CA HIS A 61 8.43 -5.96 -2.74
C HIS A 61 7.78 -7.10 -1.96
N HIS A 62 7.05 -7.97 -2.67
CA HIS A 62 6.53 -9.21 -2.09
C HIS A 62 7.66 -10.05 -1.46
N PRO A 63 7.48 -10.63 -0.25
CA PRO A 63 8.56 -11.27 0.50
C PRO A 63 9.28 -12.40 -0.24
N SER A 64 8.58 -13.14 -1.10
CA SER A 64 9.15 -14.25 -1.88
C SER A 64 10.02 -13.82 -3.08
N VAL A 65 10.15 -12.52 -3.35
CA VAL A 65 10.83 -12.02 -4.55
C VAL A 65 12.34 -11.97 -4.32
N ASN A 66 13.12 -12.59 -5.20
CA ASN A 66 14.58 -12.57 -5.10
C ASN A 66 15.19 -11.21 -5.52
N ARG A 67 16.45 -10.95 -5.13
CA ARG A 67 17.16 -9.69 -5.43
C ARG A 67 17.27 -9.38 -6.93
N ARG A 68 17.44 -10.40 -7.78
CA ARG A 68 17.57 -10.23 -9.24
C ARG A 68 16.27 -9.66 -9.83
N LYS A 69 15.13 -10.25 -9.46
CA LYS A 69 13.82 -9.76 -9.89
C LYS A 69 13.52 -8.35 -9.38
N ARG A 70 13.87 -8.04 -8.12
CA ARG A 70 13.75 -6.66 -7.59
C ARG A 70 14.52 -5.63 -8.41
N ARG A 71 15.75 -5.97 -8.84
CA ARG A 71 16.56 -5.10 -9.71
C ARG A 71 15.93 -4.92 -11.10
N ALA A 72 15.44 -6.00 -11.69
CA ALA A 72 14.76 -5.93 -12.99
C ALA A 72 13.48 -5.06 -12.91
N ASP A 73 12.68 -5.22 -11.86
CA ASP A 73 11.47 -4.40 -11.64
C ASP A 73 11.83 -2.90 -11.46
N LEU A 74 12.94 -2.58 -10.78
CA LEU A 74 13.44 -1.19 -10.66
C LEU A 74 13.90 -0.59 -12.00
N GLN A 75 14.63 -1.37 -12.79
CA GLN A 75 15.08 -0.93 -14.13
C GLN A 75 13.90 -0.68 -15.07
N ALA A 76 12.84 -1.49 -14.97
CA ALA A 76 11.62 -1.30 -15.75
C ALA A 76 10.91 0.01 -15.39
N ILE A 77 10.93 0.42 -14.12
CA ILE A 77 10.37 1.71 -13.69
C ILE A 77 11.18 2.88 -14.26
N ASP A 78 12.50 2.80 -14.17
CA ASP A 78 13.40 3.85 -14.66
C ASP A 78 13.23 4.06 -16.17
N LYS A 79 13.15 2.96 -16.94
CA LYS A 79 12.84 3.02 -18.38
C LYS A 79 11.47 3.60 -18.70
N ALA A 80 10.47 3.44 -17.83
CA ALA A 80 9.13 3.97 -18.06
C ALA A 80 9.00 5.46 -17.72
N ARG A 81 10.02 6.06 -17.08
CA ARG A 81 10.08 7.48 -16.74
C ARG A 81 10.74 8.34 -17.82
N ASN A 82 11.51 7.72 -18.73
CA ASN A 82 12.15 8.35 -19.89
C ASN A 82 11.38 8.02 -21.17
#